data_AF-A0A6V8PMI6-F1
#
_entry.id   AF-A0A6V8PMI6-F1
#
_cell.length_a   1.000
_cell.length_b   1.000
_cell.length_c   1.000
_cell.angle_alpha   90.00
_cell.angle_beta   90.00
_cell.angle_gamma   90.00
#
_symmetry.space_group_name_H-M   'P 1'
#
loop_
_entity.id
_entity.type
_entity.pdbx_description
1 polymer ?
#
loop_
_entity_poly.entity_id
_entity_poly.type
_entity_poly.pdbx_seq_one_letter_code
_entity_poly.pdbx_strand_id
1 'polypeptide(L)'
;MLPFVSRGLWGIVTLGEITQRMDAEKILPGNHPIFLMIFAIKSVLLLLAFAAIYVMNYFDARRVGEQRDKGKPVKNIINSIATLYEKGFPYLVLTPAGIFLLFLTVLPLIFGMLIAFTNYSGPHNVPPRALVDWVGFKIFMELF
;
A
#
# COMPACT_ATOMS: atom_id res chain seq x y z
N MET A 1 13.74 3.37 -2.08
CA MET A 1 12.50 2.59 -1.82
C MET A 1 12.31 2.27 -0.33
N LEU A 2 13.35 1.82 0.39
CA LEU A 2 13.32 1.56 1.85
C LEU A 2 12.80 2.70 2.76
N PRO A 3 13.17 3.98 2.59
CA PRO A 3 12.73 5.03 3.51
C PRO A 3 11.25 5.41 3.36
N PHE A 4 10.57 4.94 2.30
CA PHE A 4 9.12 5.14 2.14
C PHE A 4 8.33 4.12 2.96
N VAL A 5 8.81 2.88 3.01
CA VAL A 5 8.15 1.78 3.75
C VAL A 5 8.27 1.97 5.25
N SER A 6 9.46 2.32 5.76
CA SER A 6 9.65 2.56 7.20
C SER A 6 8.84 3.75 7.70
N ARG A 7 8.81 4.85 6.94
CA ARG A 7 7.98 6.02 7.26
C ARG A 7 6.48 5.74 7.11
N GLY A 8 6.09 4.91 6.15
CA GLY A 8 4.71 4.48 5.95
C GLY A 8 4.19 3.63 7.12
N LEU A 9 4.97 2.64 7.56
CA LEU A 9 4.63 1.80 8.71
C LEU A 9 4.56 2.62 10.02
N TRP A 10 5.47 3.58 10.20
CA TRP A 10 5.41 4.50 11.33
C TRP A 10 4.14 5.38 11.30
N GLY A 11 3.74 5.87 10.12
CA GLY A 11 2.52 6.66 9.94
C GLY A 11 1.21 5.91 10.17
N ILE A 12 1.20 4.56 10.15
CA ILE A 12 0.03 3.75 10.55
C ILE A 12 -0.30 3.98 12.03
N VAL A 13 0.74 4.05 12.86
CA VAL A 13 0.59 4.15 14.31
C VAL A 13 0.43 5.60 14.75
N THR A 14 1.21 6.51 14.17
CA THR A 14 1.31 7.87 14.72
C THR A 14 0.44 8.92 14.03
N LEU A 15 -0.22 8.65 12.89
CA LEU A 15 -0.96 9.63 12.05
C LEU A 15 -0.20 10.96 11.73
N GLY A 16 1.05 11.11 12.20
CA GLY A 16 1.87 12.32 12.19
C GLY A 16 2.10 12.90 13.59
N GLU A 17 3.36 12.96 14.05
CA GLU A 17 3.74 13.66 15.31
C GLU A 17 4.08 15.16 15.11
N ILE A 18 4.27 15.61 13.86
CA ILE A 18 4.81 16.94 13.54
C ILE A 18 3.81 17.75 12.73
N THR A 19 3.09 18.65 13.42
CA THR A 19 2.23 19.68 12.81
C THR A 19 3.03 20.76 12.09
N GLN A 20 2.39 21.40 11.13
CA GLN A 20 2.87 22.65 10.52
C GLN A 20 2.89 23.73 11.61
N ARG A 21 4.07 24.01 12.18
CA ARG A 21 4.26 25.06 13.19
C ARG A 21 4.66 26.37 12.49
N MET A 22 3.98 27.46 12.84
CA MET A 22 4.46 28.81 12.53
C MET A 22 5.39 29.23 13.66
N ASP A 23 6.68 29.38 13.36
CA ASP A 23 7.61 30.13 14.20
C ASP A 23 7.81 31.50 13.55
N ALA A 24 7.38 32.55 14.26
CA ALA A 24 7.57 34.01 14.13
C ALA A 24 7.70 34.68 12.73
N GLU A 25 8.31 34.06 11.72
CA GLU A 25 8.49 34.59 10.35
C GLU A 25 8.55 33.51 9.24
N LYS A 26 8.51 32.20 9.56
CA LYS A 26 8.70 31.13 8.57
C LYS A 26 7.64 30.03 8.68
N ILE A 27 7.00 29.70 7.55
CA ILE A 27 6.13 28.53 7.44
C ILE A 27 7.02 27.31 7.30
N LEU A 28 7.22 26.57 8.39
CA LEU A 28 7.84 25.25 8.33
C LEU A 28 6.81 24.28 7.75
N PRO A 29 7.05 23.59 6.62
CA PRO A 29 6.13 22.60 6.09
C PRO A 29 6.00 21.45 7.10
N GLY A 30 4.86 21.37 7.77
CA GLY A 30 4.52 20.25 8.62
C GLY A 30 3.93 19.12 7.82
N ASN A 31 3.94 17.94 8.40
CA ASN A 31 3.39 16.77 7.74
C ASN A 31 1.87 16.92 7.64
N HIS A 32 1.32 16.74 6.43
CA HIS A 32 -0.13 16.72 6.24
C HIS A 32 -0.65 15.34 6.69
N PRO A 33 -1.49 15.23 7.74
CA PRO A 33 -1.91 13.93 8.29
C PRO A 33 -2.59 13.02 7.26
N ILE A 34 -3.39 13.62 6.37
CA ILE A 34 -4.03 12.92 5.24
C ILE A 34 -3.01 12.27 4.31
N PHE A 35 -1.91 12.97 3.98
CA PHE A 35 -0.87 12.40 3.12
C PHE A 35 -0.11 11.27 3.81
N LEU A 36 0.13 11.39 5.12
CA LEU A 36 0.74 10.30 5.89
C LEU A 36 -0.14 9.06 5.91
N MET A 37 -1.46 9.19 6.08
CA MET A 37 -2.40 8.07 6.02
C MET A 37 -2.42 7.41 4.64
N ILE A 38 -2.42 8.21 3.56
CA ILE A 38 -2.34 7.69 2.19
C ILE A 38 -1.01 6.96 1.95
N PHE A 39 0.12 7.50 2.44
CA PHE A 39 1.42 6.86 2.33
C PHE A 39 1.51 5.57 3.15
N ALA A 40 0.90 5.54 4.33
CA ALA A 40 0.78 4.35 5.17
C ALA A 40 0.02 3.24 4.44
N ILE A 41 -1.21 3.51 3.95
CA ILE A 41 -2.02 2.54 3.20
C ILE A 41 -1.25 2.06 1.96
N LYS A 42 -0.68 2.98 1.17
CA LYS A 42 0.13 2.63 -0.01
C LYS A 42 1.29 1.71 0.36
N SER A 43 1.99 1.98 1.46
CA SER A 43 3.13 1.17 1.88
C SER A 43 2.73 -0.26 2.25
N VAL A 44 1.59 -0.44 2.94
CA VAL A 44 1.03 -1.76 3.28
C VAL A 44 0.63 -2.51 2.01
N LEU A 45 -0.06 -1.86 1.08
CA LEU A 45 -0.46 -2.48 -0.19
C LEU A 45 0.75 -2.94 -1.00
N LEU A 46 1.82 -2.12 -1.07
CA LEU A 46 3.06 -2.50 -1.74
C LEU A 46 3.78 -3.66 -1.05
N LEU A 47 3.79 -3.69 0.28
CA LEU A 47 4.36 -4.80 1.06
C LEU A 47 3.60 -6.10 0.81
N LEU A 48 2.26 -6.06 0.79
CA LEU A 48 1.42 -7.22 0.48
C LEU A 48 1.65 -7.71 -0.95
N ALA A 49 1.73 -6.79 -1.92
CA ALA A 49 2.04 -7.14 -3.32
C ALA A 49 3.43 -7.80 -3.44
N PHE A 50 4.44 -7.24 -2.75
CA PHE A 50 5.78 -7.82 -2.71
C PHE A 50 5.78 -9.21 -2.07
N ALA A 51 5.09 -9.39 -0.94
CA ALA A 51 4.97 -10.69 -0.27
C ALA A 51 4.26 -11.72 -1.17
N ALA A 52 3.20 -11.33 -1.88
CA ALA A 52 2.50 -12.21 -2.82
C ALA A 52 3.43 -12.66 -3.96
N ILE A 53 4.17 -11.72 -4.57
CA ILE A 53 5.16 -12.03 -5.62
C ILE A 53 6.26 -12.95 -5.07
N TYR A 54 6.73 -12.70 -3.85
CA TYR A 54 7.76 -13.54 -3.22
C TYR A 54 7.27 -14.98 -3.00
N VAL A 55 6.06 -15.15 -2.47
CA VAL A 55 5.43 -16.46 -2.26
C VAL A 55 5.23 -17.18 -3.60
N MET A 56 4.77 -16.48 -4.64
CA MET A 56 4.64 -17.05 -5.99
C MET A 56 5.99 -17.52 -6.55
N ASN A 57 7.04 -16.70 -6.42
CA ASN A 57 8.40 -17.08 -6.83
C ASN A 57 8.91 -18.30 -6.07
N TYR A 58 8.66 -18.38 -4.76
CA TYR A 58 9.07 -19.53 -3.95
C TYR A 58 8.41 -20.83 -4.44
N PHE A 59 7.10 -20.81 -4.69
CA PHE A 59 6.39 -21.98 -5.22
C PHE A 59 6.82 -22.35 -6.64
N ASP A 60 7.06 -21.37 -7.50
CA ASP A 60 7.54 -21.61 -8.86
C ASP A 60 8.94 -22.24 -8.86
N ALA A 61 9.87 -21.69 -8.07
CA ALA A 61 11.22 -22.23 -7.91
C ALA A 61 11.21 -23.67 -7.39
N ARG A 62 10.35 -23.97 -6.41
CA ARG A 62 10.17 -25.35 -5.90
C ARG A 62 9.67 -26.28 -6.99
N ARG A 63 8.66 -25.87 -7.77
CA ARG A 63 8.09 -26.70 -8.85
C ARG A 63 9.11 -26.97 -9.95
N VAL A 64 9.92 -25.97 -10.30
CA VAL A 64 11.01 -26.13 -11.27
C VAL A 64 12.11 -27.04 -10.73
N GLY A 65 12.46 -26.94 -9.45
CA GLY A 65 13.40 -27.84 -8.77
C GLY A 65 12.95 -29.30 -8.83
N GLU A 66 11.70 -29.59 -8.43
CA GLU A 66 11.15 -30.95 -8.47
C GLU A 66 11.10 -31.53 -9.90
N GLN A 67 10.98 -30.69 -10.93
CA GLN A 67 11.04 -31.14 -12.34
C GLN A 67 12.46 -31.49 -12.77
N ARG A 68 13.47 -30.74 -12.29
CA ARG A 68 14.90 -31.06 -12.52
C ARG A 68 15.26 -32.39 -11.90
N ASP A 69 14.85 -32.62 -10.65
CA ASP A 69 15.17 -33.85 -9.91
C ASP A 69 14.56 -35.09 -10.57
N LYS A 70 13.41 -34.94 -11.23
CA LYS A 70 12.73 -36.00 -11.99
C LYS A 70 13.33 -36.19 -13.40
N GLY A 71 14.44 -35.54 -13.73
CA GLY A 71 15.09 -35.62 -15.04
C GLY A 71 14.25 -35.03 -16.19
N LYS A 72 13.22 -34.23 -15.89
CA LYS A 72 12.39 -33.61 -16.94
C LYS A 72 13.14 -32.45 -17.59
N PRO A 73 12.99 -32.25 -18.91
CA PRO A 73 13.62 -31.12 -19.58
C PRO A 73 13.06 -29.82 -19.01
N VAL A 74 13.93 -29.01 -18.41
CA VAL A 74 13.57 -27.69 -17.92
C VAL A 74 13.66 -26.69 -19.06
N LYS A 75 12.66 -25.83 -19.16
CA LYS A 75 12.64 -24.78 -20.19
C LYS A 75 13.77 -23.79 -19.92
N ASN A 76 14.57 -23.51 -20.94
CA ASN A 76 15.49 -22.38 -20.94
C ASN A 76 14.71 -21.05 -20.80
N ILE A 77 15.38 -19.99 -20.36
CA ILE A 77 14.77 -18.65 -20.17
C ILE A 77 14.07 -18.18 -21.45
N ILE A 78 14.71 -18.37 -22.60
CA ILE A 78 14.15 -18.02 -23.92
C ILE A 78 12.85 -18.77 -24.20
N ASN A 79 12.82 -20.09 -23.97
CA ASN A 79 11.63 -20.91 -24.19
C ASN A 79 10.52 -20.59 -23.18
N SER A 80 10.88 -20.12 -21.98
CA SER A 80 9.93 -19.70 -20.95
C SER A 80 9.25 -18.39 -21.33
N ILE A 81 10.01 -17.42 -21.86
CA ILE A 81 9.47 -16.15 -22.38
C ILE A 81 8.57 -16.41 -23.59
N ALA A 82 9.00 -17.25 -24.54
CA ALA A 82 8.18 -17.63 -25.70
C ALA A 82 6.87 -18.29 -25.27
N THR A 83 6.92 -19.23 -24.30
CA THR A 83 5.70 -19.85 -23.74
C THR A 83 4.79 -18.80 -23.09
N LEU A 84 5.35 -17.84 -22.35
CA LEU A 84 4.58 -16.79 -21.69
C LEU A 84 3.91 -15.88 -22.71
N TYR A 85 4.54 -15.60 -23.84
CA TYR A 85 3.92 -14.83 -24.92
C TYR A 85 2.84 -15.61 -25.68
N GLU A 86 3.05 -16.91 -25.95
CA GLU A 86 2.07 -17.71 -26.70
C GLU A 86 0.85 -18.12 -25.85
N LYS A 87 1.08 -18.54 -24.61
CA LYS A 87 0.05 -19.13 -23.74
C LYS A 87 -0.35 -18.23 -22.58
N GLY A 88 0.51 -17.27 -22.24
CA GLY A 88 0.37 -16.40 -21.08
C GLY A 88 0.05 -14.94 -21.40
N PHE A 89 -0.08 -14.56 -22.68
CA PHE A 89 -0.30 -13.17 -23.08
C PHE A 89 -1.49 -12.50 -22.35
N PRO A 90 -2.67 -13.16 -22.21
CA PRO A 90 -3.77 -12.58 -21.45
C PRO A 90 -3.34 -12.25 -20.01
N TYR A 91 -2.63 -13.16 -19.34
CA TYR A 91 -2.15 -12.94 -17.98
C TYR A 91 -1.10 -11.84 -17.92
N LEU A 92 -0.21 -11.73 -18.91
CA LEU A 92 0.83 -10.71 -18.96
C LEU A 92 0.26 -9.29 -19.03
N VAL A 93 -0.85 -9.11 -19.75
CA VAL A 93 -1.55 -7.81 -19.86
C VAL A 93 -2.50 -7.59 -18.68
N LEU A 94 -3.25 -8.62 -18.27
CA LEU A 94 -4.22 -8.53 -17.18
C LEU A 94 -3.57 -8.33 -15.82
N THR A 95 -2.37 -8.87 -15.59
CA THR A 95 -1.68 -8.74 -14.29
C THR A 95 -1.37 -7.29 -13.92
N PRO A 96 -0.64 -6.49 -14.74
CA PRO A 96 -0.37 -5.09 -14.41
C PRO A 96 -1.65 -4.24 -14.36
N ALA A 97 -2.61 -4.50 -15.26
CA ALA A 97 -3.91 -3.83 -15.25
C ALA A 97 -4.68 -4.12 -13.95
N GLY A 98 -4.70 -5.39 -13.52
CA GLY A 98 -5.33 -5.83 -12.28
C GLY A 98 -4.66 -5.26 -11.04
N ILE A 99 -3.33 -5.22 -10.98
CA ILE A 99 -2.59 -4.58 -9.89
C ILE A 99 -2.95 -3.09 -9.80
N PHE A 100 -3.00 -2.39 -10.94
CA PHE A 100 -3.35 -0.98 -10.96
C PHE A 100 -4.80 -0.74 -10.51
N LEU A 101 -5.74 -1.56 -11.00
CA LEU A 101 -7.14 -1.52 -10.60
C LEU A 101 -7.31 -1.76 -9.09
N LEU A 102 -6.66 -2.79 -8.56
CA LEU A 102 -6.66 -3.08 -7.11
C LEU A 102 -6.13 -1.88 -6.33
N PHE A 103 -5.04 -1.27 -6.78
CA PHE A 103 -4.47 -0.11 -6.10
C PHE A 103 -5.39 1.10 -6.12
N LEU A 104 -6.02 1.38 -7.27
CA LEU A 104 -6.94 2.50 -7.46
C LEU A 104 -8.24 2.34 -6.66
N THR A 105 -8.70 1.11 -6.46
CA THR A 105 -9.97 0.82 -5.77
C THR A 105 -9.78 0.65 -4.27
N VAL A 106 -8.81 -0.15 -3.84
CA VAL A 106 -8.61 -0.49 -2.43
C VAL A 106 -8.10 0.71 -1.64
N LEU A 107 -7.22 1.54 -2.21
CA LEU A 107 -6.65 2.69 -1.51
C LEU A 107 -7.73 3.70 -1.04
N PRO A 108 -8.60 4.25 -1.91
CA PRO A 108 -9.64 5.20 -1.48
C PRO A 108 -10.69 4.55 -0.58
N LEU A 109 -10.99 3.25 -0.76
CA LEU A 109 -11.93 2.54 0.12
C LEU A 109 -11.40 2.43 1.56
N ILE A 110 -10.16 1.97 1.72
CA ILE A 110 -9.53 1.91 3.05
C ILE A 110 -9.38 3.32 3.61
N PHE A 111 -8.95 4.28 2.81
CA PHE A 111 -8.82 5.67 3.25
C PHE A 111 -10.16 6.23 3.76
N GLY A 112 -11.25 6.05 3.01
CA GLY A 112 -12.59 6.49 3.42
C GLY A 112 -13.07 5.79 4.70
N MET A 113 -12.79 4.49 4.83
CA MET A 113 -13.07 3.74 6.06
C MET A 113 -12.29 4.30 7.26
N LEU A 114 -10.98 4.55 7.10
CA LEU A 114 -10.14 5.06 8.19
C LEU A 114 -10.56 6.46 8.64
N ILE A 115 -10.98 7.33 7.72
CA ILE A 115 -11.49 8.68 8.08
C ILE A 115 -12.64 8.59 9.10
N ALA A 116 -13.52 7.59 8.99
CA ALA A 116 -14.63 7.41 9.94
C ALA A 116 -14.16 7.09 11.38
N PHE A 117 -12.93 6.57 11.55
CA PHE A 117 -12.30 6.30 12.85
C PHE A 117 -11.38 7.43 13.33
N THR A 118 -11.39 8.58 12.65
CA THR A 118 -10.58 9.75 12.98
C THR A 118 -11.45 10.95 13.36
N ASN A 119 -10.90 11.91 14.11
CA ASN A 119 -11.57 13.17 14.44
C ASN A 119 -11.72 14.15 13.24
N TYR A 120 -11.49 13.70 12.01
CA TYR A 120 -11.59 14.53 10.80
C TYR A 120 -13.04 15.02 10.60
N SER A 121 -13.31 16.26 11.00
CA SER A 121 -14.63 16.89 11.02
C SER A 121 -14.53 18.40 10.77
N GLY A 122 -15.35 18.94 9.88
CA GLY A 122 -15.49 20.40 9.71
C GLY A 122 -16.33 20.99 10.85
N PRO A 123 -16.03 22.20 11.38
CA PRO A 123 -15.10 23.23 10.88
C PRO A 123 -13.81 23.39 11.71
N HIS A 124 -13.59 22.60 12.77
CA HIS A 124 -12.47 22.79 13.71
C HIS A 124 -11.31 21.81 13.50
N ASN A 125 -11.53 20.67 12.82
CA ASN A 125 -10.51 19.65 12.53
C ASN A 125 -10.20 19.57 11.03
N VAL A 126 -10.15 20.71 10.35
CA VAL A 126 -9.72 20.82 8.95
C VAL A 126 -8.26 21.29 8.94
N PRO A 127 -7.31 20.53 8.36
CA PRO A 127 -5.91 20.95 8.20
C PRO A 127 -5.82 22.35 7.55
N PRO A 128 -4.88 23.23 7.97
CA PRO A 128 -3.46 22.89 8.14
C PRO A 128 -2.92 22.91 9.59
N ARG A 129 -3.75 23.21 10.60
CA ARG A 129 -3.33 23.32 12.01
C ARG A 129 -3.82 22.21 12.94
N ALA A 130 -4.85 21.45 12.54
CA ALA A 130 -5.39 20.36 13.33
C ALA A 130 -4.69 19.03 13.00
N LEU A 131 -4.22 18.32 14.02
CA LEU A 131 -3.82 16.92 13.91
C LEU A 131 -5.07 16.06 13.77
N VAL A 132 -5.00 15.12 12.84
CA VAL A 132 -6.01 14.07 12.74
C VAL A 132 -5.59 12.97 13.69
N ASP A 133 -6.41 12.68 14.69
CA ASP A 133 -6.16 11.67 15.71
C ASP A 133 -7.17 10.51 15.59
N TRP A 134 -6.74 9.33 16.03
CA TRP A 134 -7.60 8.16 16.16
C TRP A 134 -8.62 8.39 17.27
N VAL A 135 -9.91 8.35 16.93
CA VAL A 135 -11.02 8.43 17.90
C VAL A 135 -11.73 7.09 18.09
N GLY A 136 -11.35 6.07 17.31
CA GLY A 136 -11.92 4.74 17.38
C GLY A 136 -13.44 4.78 17.15
N PHE A 137 -14.20 4.18 18.07
CA PHE A 137 -15.65 4.05 17.95
C PHE A 137 -16.45 5.25 18.48
N LYS A 138 -15.78 6.30 18.98
CA LYS A 138 -16.46 7.44 19.62
C LYS A 138 -17.50 8.09 18.70
N ILE A 139 -17.17 8.29 17.43
CA ILE A 139 -18.07 8.86 16.42
C ILE A 139 -19.32 8.00 16.22
N PHE A 140 -19.18 6.68 16.21
CA PHE A 140 -20.31 5.76 16.04
C PHE A 140 -21.26 5.79 17.24
N MET A 141 -20.72 5.88 18.46
CA MET A 141 -21.51 6.02 19.69
C MET A 141 -22.20 7.39 19.81
N GLU A 142 -21.71 8.42 19.13
CA GLU A 142 -22.35 9.74 19.10
C GLU A 142 -23.47 9.85 18.05
N LEU A 143 -23.43 9.00 17.01
CA LEU A 143 -24.38 8.99 15.90
C LEU A 143 -25.58 8.04 16.09
N PHE A 144 -25.43 7.01 16.91
CA PHE A 144 -26.43 5.96 17.17
C PHE A 144 -26.80 5.90 18.65
#